data_AF-A0A1I3HJ91-F1
#
_entry.id   AF-A0A1I3HJ91-F1
#
_cell.length_a   1.000
_cell.length_b   1.000
_cell.length_c   1.000
_cell.angle_alpha   90.00
_cell.angle_beta   90.00
_cell.angle_gamma   90.00
#
_symmetry.space_group_name_H-M   'P 1'
#
loop_
_entity.id
_entity.type
_entity.pdbx_description
1 polymer ?
#
loop_
_entity_poly.entity_id
_entity_poly.type
_entity_poly.pdbx_seq_one_letter_code
_entity_poly.pdbx_strand_id
1 'polypeptide(L)'
;MSKFGHILMSDRLLARDFAFGPLQFTNADSFPLNEMFSSASDGELTLTLMKTFPAESPWHGNSVVEISMSQLPEGEAKFTGKVNAFRQYKPRSGVIPDDQPINDTVLALSNVSDDWEHDFFARDSHDLFHIYRSKQCGVLIRWCSKQGPILHDPLFSVVGDNLRLVSNQWQATAPPTRLFESERAGFQSFLDLRIEQERVRRFIEGQIQAYPNRKNIGPGEPGNPISQITLGFYAAQGGNVWLVFDTRVDSEPDGEWTLYLRDSNELCVPEWDGFYSAAFEDESVTIITHDGREVVITEETVSEDLLNELFGEMLADLLRQLRAEGVFSELPLQPGATFDASELCGFYCWPGSDLPRETGLVSR
;
A
#
# COMPACT_ATOMS: atom_id res chain seq x y z
N MET A 1 -4.45 1.16 30.46
CA MET A 1 -4.09 0.50 29.19
C MET A 1 -4.88 1.19 28.09
N SER A 2 -4.21 1.78 27.09
CA SER A 2 -4.90 2.28 25.89
C SER A 2 -5.62 1.10 25.24
N LYS A 3 -6.91 1.27 24.93
CA LYS A 3 -7.68 0.19 24.31
C LYS A 3 -7.43 0.03 22.82
N PHE A 4 -6.83 1.02 22.13
CA PHE A 4 -6.62 0.92 20.68
C PHE A 4 -5.17 1.21 20.26
N GLY A 5 -4.81 0.65 19.10
CA GLY A 5 -3.45 0.56 18.56
C GLY A 5 -3.35 0.92 17.08
N HIS A 6 -2.23 0.52 16.48
CA HIS A 6 -1.85 0.80 15.09
C HIS A 6 -2.31 -0.34 14.17
N ILE A 7 -2.87 0.03 13.01
CA ILE A 7 -3.34 -0.90 11.97
C ILE A 7 -2.74 -0.47 10.64
N LEU A 8 -2.02 -1.38 9.99
CA LEU A 8 -1.62 -1.25 8.59
C LEU A 8 -2.83 -1.54 7.71
N MET A 9 -3.06 -0.70 6.71
CA MET A 9 -4.25 -0.77 5.83
C MET A 9 -3.92 -1.38 4.46
N SER A 10 -2.75 -2.00 4.30
CA SER A 10 -2.31 -2.64 3.04
C SER A 10 -3.26 -3.74 2.59
N ASP A 11 -3.90 -4.44 3.52
CA ASP A 11 -4.79 -5.58 3.30
C ASP A 11 -6.15 -5.38 4.01
N ARG A 12 -6.51 -4.15 4.36
CA ARG A 12 -7.69 -3.84 5.20
C ARG A 12 -8.43 -2.64 4.68
N LEU A 13 -9.75 -2.68 4.85
CA LEU A 13 -10.63 -1.54 4.67
C LEU A 13 -11.33 -1.23 5.99
N LEU A 14 -11.70 0.03 6.17
CA LEU A 14 -12.69 0.38 7.18
C LEU A 14 -14.04 -0.24 6.78
N ALA A 15 -14.91 -0.48 7.75
CA ALA A 15 -16.31 -0.73 7.42
C ALA A 15 -16.85 0.49 6.67
N ARG A 16 -17.70 0.25 5.66
CA ARG A 16 -18.27 1.31 4.82
C ARG A 16 -18.86 2.44 5.66
N ASP A 17 -19.71 2.11 6.61
CA ASP A 17 -20.33 3.07 7.51
C ASP A 17 -20.05 2.68 8.95
N PHE A 18 -19.55 3.61 9.76
CA PHE A 18 -19.30 3.38 11.18
C PHE A 18 -19.30 4.66 12.00
N ALA A 19 -19.47 4.51 13.31
CA ALA A 19 -19.41 5.58 14.29
C ALA A 19 -18.14 5.49 15.14
N PHE A 20 -17.54 6.64 15.47
CA PHE A 20 -16.41 6.73 16.40
C PHE A 20 -16.47 8.04 17.18
N GLY A 21 -16.66 7.97 18.50
CA GLY A 21 -16.97 9.15 19.31
C GLY A 21 -18.24 9.86 18.83
N PRO A 22 -18.24 11.20 18.69
CA PRO A 22 -19.33 11.98 18.11
C PRO A 22 -19.30 12.01 16.57
N LEU A 23 -18.46 11.18 15.93
CA LEU A 23 -18.30 11.16 14.48
C LEU A 23 -19.13 10.04 13.85
N GLN A 24 -19.73 10.35 12.71
CA GLN A 24 -20.28 9.36 11.78
C GLN A 24 -19.46 9.42 10.49
N PHE A 25 -18.92 8.27 10.09
CA PHE A 25 -18.26 8.07 8.81
C PHE A 25 -19.20 7.34 7.86
N THR A 26 -19.21 7.76 6.60
CA THR A 26 -19.90 7.09 5.50
C THR A 26 -18.92 6.73 4.39
N ASN A 27 -19.17 5.66 3.63
CA ASN A 27 -18.30 5.26 2.51
C ASN A 27 -16.79 5.20 2.86
N ALA A 28 -16.45 4.85 4.10
CA ALA A 28 -15.09 4.92 4.65
C ALA A 28 -14.16 3.82 4.13
N ASP A 29 -14.74 2.77 3.55
CA ASP A 29 -14.02 1.75 2.79
C ASP A 29 -13.38 2.30 1.50
N SER A 30 -13.81 3.47 1.03
CA SER A 30 -13.17 4.16 -0.11
C SER A 30 -11.98 5.04 0.27
N PHE A 31 -11.64 5.15 1.55
CA PHE A 31 -10.57 6.04 2.01
C PHE A 31 -9.21 5.50 1.55
N PRO A 32 -8.37 6.31 0.88
CA PRO A 32 -7.11 5.83 0.31
C PRO A 32 -6.02 5.74 1.39
N LEU A 33 -6.19 4.89 2.40
CA LEU A 33 -5.32 4.82 3.58
C LEU A 33 -4.15 3.87 3.38
N ASN A 34 -3.00 4.21 3.96
CA ASN A 34 -1.91 3.27 4.20
C ASN A 34 -1.90 2.78 5.66
N GLU A 35 -2.26 3.65 6.59
CA GLU A 35 -2.21 3.35 8.02
C GLU A 35 -3.36 4.05 8.76
N MET A 36 -3.79 3.41 9.84
CA MET A 36 -4.69 3.99 10.82
C MET A 36 -4.17 3.77 12.24
N PHE A 37 -4.26 4.79 13.07
CA PHE A 37 -4.10 4.66 14.51
C PHE A 37 -5.38 5.08 15.21
N SER A 38 -5.81 4.32 16.22
CA SER A 38 -6.85 4.78 17.12
C SER A 38 -6.43 4.58 18.56
N SER A 39 -6.96 5.38 19.49
CA SER A 39 -6.79 5.18 20.92
C SER A 39 -8.05 5.61 21.67
N ALA A 40 -8.26 5.00 22.83
CA ALA A 40 -9.32 5.36 23.76
C ALA A 40 -8.81 5.34 25.19
N SER A 41 -9.11 6.42 25.89
CA SER A 41 -8.92 6.59 27.33
C SER A 41 -10.15 7.28 27.92
N ASP A 42 -10.27 7.33 29.24
CA ASP A 42 -11.48 7.82 29.93
C ASP A 42 -11.96 9.18 29.39
N GLY A 43 -13.06 9.15 28.63
CA GLY A 43 -13.67 10.32 27.99
C GLY A 43 -12.90 10.92 26.81
N GLU A 44 -11.87 10.26 26.28
CA GLU A 44 -11.04 10.75 25.18
C GLU A 44 -10.85 9.68 24.10
N LEU A 45 -10.99 10.09 22.84
CA LEU A 45 -10.73 9.25 21.68
C LEU A 45 -9.78 9.98 20.74
N THR A 46 -8.88 9.24 20.10
CA THR A 46 -8.06 9.76 18.99
C THR A 46 -8.16 8.81 17.81
N LEU A 47 -8.29 9.36 16.61
CA LEU A 47 -8.23 8.64 15.34
C LEU A 47 -7.26 9.37 14.41
N THR A 48 -6.29 8.66 13.86
CA THR A 48 -5.35 9.17 12.87
C THR A 48 -5.49 8.35 11.61
N LEU A 49 -5.78 9.02 10.50
CA LEU A 49 -5.88 8.45 9.16
C LEU A 49 -4.69 8.95 8.35
N MET A 50 -3.91 8.07 7.73
CA MET A 50 -2.71 8.45 6.99
C MET A 50 -2.66 7.84 5.59
N LYS A 51 -2.25 8.67 4.62
CA LYS A 51 -1.89 8.27 3.26
C LYS A 51 -0.46 8.71 2.97
N THR A 52 0.36 7.80 2.47
CA THR A 52 1.71 8.05 1.97
C THR A 52 1.66 8.09 0.45
N PHE A 53 2.02 9.22 -0.13
CA PHE A 53 2.12 9.43 -1.56
C PHE A 53 3.55 9.20 -2.07
N PRO A 54 3.70 8.63 -3.27
CA PRO A 54 5.00 8.38 -3.88
C PRO A 54 5.63 9.70 -4.37
N ALA A 55 6.92 9.66 -4.74
CA ALA A 55 7.74 10.85 -4.99
C ALA A 55 7.25 11.72 -6.17
N GLU A 56 6.60 11.10 -7.15
CA GLU A 56 6.03 11.72 -8.34
C GLU A 56 4.70 12.44 -8.07
N SER A 57 4.06 12.16 -6.93
CA SER A 57 2.82 12.83 -6.54
C SER A 57 3.11 14.28 -6.10
N PRO A 58 2.22 15.24 -6.44
CA PRO A 58 2.33 16.59 -5.88
C PRO A 58 2.22 16.60 -4.34
N TRP A 59 1.65 15.56 -3.73
CA TRP A 59 1.54 15.39 -2.28
C TRP A 59 2.58 14.45 -1.67
N HIS A 60 3.71 14.20 -2.34
CA HIS A 60 4.69 13.20 -1.91
C HIS A 60 5.07 13.29 -0.41
N GLY A 61 5.14 12.12 0.23
CA GLY A 61 5.20 12.00 1.68
C GLY A 61 3.83 11.76 2.29
N ASN A 62 3.62 12.22 3.53
CA ASN A 62 2.44 11.84 4.31
C ASN A 62 1.40 12.96 4.32
N SER A 63 0.15 12.56 4.07
CA SER A 63 -1.05 13.30 4.39
C SER A 63 -1.76 12.63 5.56
N VAL A 64 -2.11 13.43 6.56
CA VAL A 64 -2.60 12.96 7.86
C VAL A 64 -3.87 13.73 8.23
N VAL A 65 -4.91 13.00 8.60
CA VAL A 65 -6.08 13.52 9.29
C VAL A 65 -6.06 12.99 10.73
N GLU A 66 -5.77 13.87 11.67
CA GLU A 66 -5.76 13.52 13.11
C GLU A 66 -7.00 14.13 13.77
N ILE A 67 -7.82 13.28 14.40
CA ILE A 67 -9.06 13.67 15.04
C ILE A 67 -8.98 13.32 16.53
N SER A 68 -8.93 14.35 17.36
CA SER A 68 -8.94 14.25 18.82
C SER A 68 -10.32 14.63 19.35
N MET A 69 -10.91 13.77 20.18
CA MET A 69 -12.25 13.96 20.74
C MET A 69 -12.24 13.86 22.25
N SER A 70 -13.08 14.64 22.92
CA SER A 70 -13.26 14.62 24.38
C SER A 70 -14.74 14.73 24.75
N GLN A 71 -15.21 13.94 25.71
CA GLN A 71 -16.52 14.12 26.35
C GLN A 71 -16.48 15.35 27.25
N LEU A 72 -17.52 16.17 27.19
CA LEU A 72 -17.67 17.38 27.99
C LEU A 72 -18.85 17.21 28.96
N PRO A 73 -18.75 17.76 30.18
CA PRO A 73 -17.69 18.67 30.66
C PRO A 73 -16.44 17.98 31.21
N GLU A 74 -16.42 16.65 31.40
CA GLU A 74 -15.35 15.97 32.13
C GLU A 74 -13.96 16.11 31.48
N GLY A 75 -13.89 16.11 30.15
CA GLY A 75 -12.67 16.24 29.35
C GLY A 75 -12.28 17.68 29.01
N GLU A 76 -13.00 18.68 29.52
CA GLU A 76 -12.87 20.09 29.15
C GLU A 76 -11.44 20.63 29.25
N ALA A 77 -10.83 20.42 30.43
CA ALA A 77 -9.50 20.96 30.71
C ALA A 77 -8.44 20.37 29.78
N LYS A 78 -8.56 19.07 29.45
CA LYS A 78 -7.64 18.39 28.54
C LYS A 78 -7.86 18.83 27.09
N PHE A 79 -9.11 18.92 26.64
CA PHE A 79 -9.46 19.39 25.31
C PHE A 79 -8.93 20.81 25.06
N THR A 80 -9.24 21.73 25.97
CA THR A 80 -8.77 23.12 25.92
C THR A 80 -7.24 23.20 26.01
N GLY A 81 -6.61 22.38 26.85
CA GLY A 81 -5.15 22.27 26.92
C GLY A 81 -4.53 21.86 25.58
N LYS A 82 -5.10 20.85 24.91
CA LYS A 82 -4.66 20.37 23.60
C LYS A 82 -4.83 21.44 22.52
N VAL A 83 -5.99 22.08 22.45
CA VAL A 83 -6.25 23.21 21.52
C VAL A 83 -5.24 24.33 21.73
N ASN A 84 -5.00 24.73 22.99
CA ASN A 84 -4.04 25.79 23.31
C ASN A 84 -2.60 25.41 22.95
N ALA A 85 -2.21 24.15 23.15
CA ALA A 85 -0.88 23.67 22.76
C ALA A 85 -0.63 23.81 21.25
N PHE A 86 -1.63 23.54 20.41
CA PHE A 86 -1.51 23.77 18.96
C PHE A 86 -1.53 25.27 18.60
N ARG A 87 -2.30 26.09 19.30
CA ARG A 87 -2.36 27.54 19.08
C ARG A 87 -1.10 28.31 19.49
N GLN A 88 -0.28 27.76 20.38
CA GLN A 88 0.97 28.41 20.82
C GLN A 88 1.97 28.61 19.67
N TYR A 89 1.86 27.83 18.60
CA TYR A 89 2.67 28.02 17.40
C TYR A 89 2.17 29.23 16.63
N LYS A 90 3.02 30.26 16.49
CA LYS A 90 2.68 31.47 15.74
C LYS A 90 2.28 31.10 14.30
N PRO A 91 1.09 31.52 13.83
CA PRO A 91 0.73 31.36 12.43
C PRO A 91 1.79 32.02 11.58
N ARG A 92 2.37 31.28 10.63
CA ARG A 92 3.03 31.94 9.51
C ARG A 92 1.91 32.48 8.64
N SER A 93 1.90 33.78 8.35
CA SER A 93 1.00 34.34 7.34
C SER A 93 1.24 33.58 6.03
N GLY A 94 0.36 32.63 5.73
CA GLY A 94 0.46 31.75 4.58
C GLY A 94 -0.77 31.94 3.71
N VAL A 95 -0.54 32.12 2.42
CA VAL A 95 -1.55 31.84 1.40
C VAL A 95 -1.48 30.33 1.15
N ILE A 96 -2.60 29.64 0.97
CA ILE A 96 -2.57 28.24 0.51
C ILE A 96 -1.92 28.23 -0.89
N PRO A 97 -1.04 27.26 -1.22
CA PRO A 97 -0.65 27.03 -2.61
C PRO A 97 -1.95 26.82 -3.40
N ASP A 98 -2.30 27.80 -4.26
CA ASP A 98 -3.53 27.98 -5.07
C ASP A 98 -4.18 29.38 -4.91
N ASP A 99 -3.52 30.34 -4.26
CA ASP A 99 -3.93 31.75 -4.13
C ASP A 99 -5.28 31.99 -3.41
N GLN A 100 -5.87 30.94 -2.82
CA GLN A 100 -7.06 31.08 -1.98
C GLN A 100 -6.68 31.53 -0.57
N PRO A 101 -7.41 32.53 -0.01
CA PRO A 101 -7.20 32.93 1.38
C PRO A 101 -7.64 31.80 2.31
N ILE A 102 -6.73 31.41 3.21
CA ILE A 102 -7.04 30.46 4.28
C ILE A 102 -8.15 31.05 5.15
N ASN A 103 -9.30 30.38 5.21
CA ASN A 103 -10.45 30.80 6.00
C ASN A 103 -11.15 29.58 6.61
N ASP A 104 -12.15 29.84 7.44
CA ASP A 104 -12.89 28.86 8.23
C ASP A 104 -13.71 27.87 7.39
N THR A 105 -13.95 28.12 6.11
CA THR A 105 -14.67 27.19 5.22
C THR A 105 -13.77 26.12 4.60
N VAL A 106 -12.46 26.34 4.54
CA VAL A 106 -11.51 25.40 3.93
C VAL A 106 -11.47 24.11 4.75
N LEU A 107 -11.85 22.96 4.16
CA LEU A 107 -11.92 21.65 4.83
C LEU A 107 -12.81 21.62 6.09
N ALA A 108 -13.73 22.57 6.22
CA ALA A 108 -14.77 22.49 7.24
C ALA A 108 -15.74 21.35 6.92
N LEU A 109 -16.17 20.65 7.97
CA LEU A 109 -17.23 19.66 7.84
C LEU A 109 -18.52 20.33 7.34
N SER A 110 -19.16 19.71 6.37
CA SER A 110 -20.47 20.15 5.87
C SER A 110 -21.59 19.69 6.79
N ASN A 111 -22.70 20.43 6.80
CA ASN A 111 -23.94 20.07 7.51
C ASN A 111 -23.76 19.88 9.03
N VAL A 112 -22.88 20.69 9.63
CA VAL A 112 -22.75 20.76 11.10
C VAL A 112 -24.01 21.41 11.67
N SER A 113 -24.65 20.74 12.63
CA SER A 113 -25.87 21.23 13.28
C SER A 113 -25.59 22.50 14.10
N ASP A 114 -26.60 23.38 14.22
CA ASP A 114 -26.51 24.68 14.90
C ASP A 114 -26.14 24.61 16.39
N ASP A 115 -26.19 23.42 16.99
CA ASP A 115 -25.79 23.18 18.38
C ASP A 115 -24.28 22.95 18.56
N TRP A 116 -23.52 23.01 17.47
CA TRP A 116 -22.07 23.01 17.48
C TRP A 116 -21.50 24.41 17.22
N GLU A 117 -20.58 24.82 18.07
CA GLU A 117 -19.70 25.96 17.82
C GLU A 117 -18.53 25.49 16.95
N HIS A 118 -18.11 26.32 15.99
CA HIS A 118 -16.97 26.05 15.12
C HIS A 118 -15.94 27.17 15.24
N ASP A 119 -14.67 26.77 15.35
CA ASP A 119 -13.51 27.64 15.37
C ASP A 119 -12.42 27.04 14.47
N PHE A 120 -11.56 27.89 13.92
CA PHE A 120 -10.59 27.53 12.90
C PHE A 120 -9.29 28.28 13.10
N PHE A 121 -8.17 27.60 12.88
CA PHE A 121 -6.87 28.26 12.74
C PHE A 121 -5.93 27.42 11.87
N ALA A 122 -4.92 28.08 11.31
CA ALA A 122 -3.88 27.46 10.51
C ALA A 122 -2.51 27.76 11.12
N ARG A 123 -1.62 26.78 11.13
CA ARG A 123 -0.21 27.02 11.49
C ARG A 123 0.59 27.50 10.28
N ASP A 124 0.33 26.88 9.14
CA ASP A 124 0.88 27.18 7.83
C ASP A 124 -0.08 26.67 6.73
N SER A 125 0.31 26.75 5.47
CA SER A 125 -0.52 26.35 4.32
C SER A 125 -0.76 24.84 4.20
N HIS A 126 -0.08 24.02 4.99
CA HIS A 126 -0.19 22.56 4.95
C HIS A 126 -0.60 21.95 6.30
N ASP A 127 -0.92 22.75 7.32
CA ASP A 127 -1.32 22.28 8.65
C ASP A 127 -2.46 23.15 9.21
N LEU A 128 -3.69 22.65 9.04
CA LEU A 128 -4.95 23.33 9.33
C LEU A 128 -5.70 22.64 10.47
N PHE A 129 -6.42 23.42 11.27
CA PHE A 129 -7.13 22.94 12.46
C PHE A 129 -8.58 23.42 12.48
N HIS A 130 -9.51 22.50 12.67
CA HIS A 130 -10.91 22.79 12.94
C HIS A 130 -11.26 22.31 14.34
N ILE A 131 -11.91 23.17 15.11
CA ILE A 131 -12.41 22.88 16.45
C ILE A 131 -13.94 22.92 16.36
N TYR A 132 -14.58 21.83 16.73
CA TYR A 132 -16.02 21.75 16.88
C TYR A 132 -16.38 21.45 18.32
N ARG A 133 -17.36 22.17 18.86
CA ARG A 133 -17.74 22.02 20.25
C ARG A 133 -19.25 22.04 20.44
N SER A 134 -19.78 21.02 21.09
CA SER A 134 -21.16 20.97 21.55
C SER A 134 -21.21 21.03 23.08
N LYS A 135 -22.41 20.93 23.67
CA LYS A 135 -22.56 20.80 25.12
C LYS A 135 -21.95 19.52 25.70
N GLN A 136 -21.82 18.46 24.88
CA GLN A 136 -21.43 17.12 25.33
C GLN A 136 -20.06 16.68 24.80
N CYS A 137 -19.53 17.34 23.77
CA CYS A 137 -18.32 16.87 23.08
C CYS A 137 -17.47 18.03 22.56
N GLY A 138 -16.15 17.85 22.59
CA GLY A 138 -15.18 18.64 21.85
C GLY A 138 -14.48 17.78 20.81
N VAL A 139 -14.33 18.28 19.59
CA VAL A 139 -13.63 17.64 18.48
C VAL A 139 -12.60 18.60 17.92
N LEU A 140 -11.37 18.14 17.80
CA LEU A 140 -10.26 18.85 17.14
C LEU A 140 -9.82 18.00 15.95
N ILE A 141 -9.97 18.53 14.75
CA ILE A 141 -9.52 17.90 13.51
C ILE A 141 -8.31 18.66 12.99
N ARG A 142 -7.22 17.95 12.74
CA ARG A 142 -6.01 18.46 12.13
C ARG A 142 -5.82 17.84 10.75
N TRP A 143 -5.73 18.69 9.74
CA TRP A 143 -5.41 18.32 8.36
C TRP A 143 -3.97 18.71 8.09
N CYS A 144 -3.08 17.72 7.93
CA CYS A 144 -1.66 17.97 7.78
C CYS A 144 -1.10 17.22 6.56
N SER A 145 -0.62 17.94 5.57
CA SER A 145 0.13 17.36 4.45
C SER A 145 1.59 17.79 4.50
N LYS A 146 2.49 16.98 3.95
CA LYS A 146 3.89 17.36 3.82
C LYS A 146 4.08 18.39 2.70
N GLN A 147 3.37 18.22 1.58
CA GLN A 147 3.53 18.99 0.35
C GLN A 147 2.24 19.00 -0.48
N GLY A 148 2.21 19.83 -1.53
CA GLY A 148 1.09 19.89 -2.46
C GLY A 148 -0.08 20.75 -1.98
N PRO A 149 -1.04 21.03 -2.88
CA PRO A 149 -2.22 21.84 -2.56
C PRO A 149 -3.17 21.08 -1.63
N ILE A 150 -3.38 21.60 -0.43
CA ILE A 150 -4.15 20.92 0.63
C ILE A 150 -5.61 20.70 0.26
N LEU A 151 -6.19 21.60 -0.55
CA LEU A 151 -7.59 21.54 -1.00
C LEU A 151 -7.85 20.40 -1.99
N HIS A 152 -6.79 19.92 -2.65
CA HIS A 152 -6.87 18.88 -3.66
C HIS A 152 -6.29 17.55 -3.17
N ASP A 153 -5.91 17.47 -1.89
CA ASP A 153 -5.38 16.25 -1.30
C ASP A 153 -6.44 15.13 -1.36
N PRO A 154 -6.14 13.99 -2.01
CA PRO A 154 -7.10 12.90 -2.18
C PRO A 154 -7.64 12.33 -0.86
N LEU A 155 -6.85 12.32 0.21
CA LEU A 155 -7.32 11.86 1.52
C LEU A 155 -8.28 12.88 2.13
N PHE A 156 -7.95 14.17 2.06
CA PHE A 156 -8.71 15.21 2.75
C PHE A 156 -10.08 15.44 2.13
N SER A 157 -10.16 15.44 0.79
CA SER A 157 -11.46 15.52 0.10
C SER A 157 -12.38 14.37 0.50
N VAL A 158 -11.88 13.12 0.41
CA VAL A 158 -12.70 11.94 0.68
C VAL A 158 -13.14 11.90 2.15
N VAL A 159 -12.26 12.21 3.10
CA VAL A 159 -12.63 12.23 4.52
C VAL A 159 -13.60 13.37 4.83
N GLY A 160 -13.35 14.59 4.33
CA GLY A 160 -14.21 15.75 4.56
C GLY A 160 -15.63 15.56 4.02
N ASP A 161 -15.76 14.97 2.84
CA ASP A 161 -17.06 14.71 2.20
C ASP A 161 -17.89 13.66 2.95
N ASN A 162 -17.23 12.77 3.68
CA ASN A 162 -17.82 11.58 4.30
C ASN A 162 -17.84 11.57 5.83
N LEU A 163 -17.38 12.65 6.47
CA LEU A 163 -17.36 12.80 7.92
C LEU A 163 -18.47 13.76 8.39
N ARG A 164 -19.23 13.35 9.41
CA ARG A 164 -20.28 14.16 10.03
C ARG A 164 -20.17 14.15 11.55
N LEU A 165 -20.69 15.21 12.18
CA LEU A 165 -20.81 15.34 13.63
C LEU A 165 -22.21 14.96 14.11
N VAL A 166 -22.30 14.24 15.22
CA VAL A 166 -23.55 13.81 15.85
C VAL A 166 -23.51 14.13 17.35
N SER A 167 -24.27 15.15 17.77
CA SER A 167 -24.14 15.80 19.08
C SER A 167 -24.43 14.92 20.29
N ASN A 168 -25.28 13.91 20.13
CA ASN A 168 -25.73 13.01 21.20
C ASN A 168 -25.14 11.60 21.06
N GLN A 169 -24.03 11.46 20.35
CA GLN A 169 -23.38 10.17 20.10
C GLN A 169 -22.01 10.12 20.78
N TRP A 170 -21.68 8.98 21.37
CA TRP A 170 -20.33 8.68 21.82
C TRP A 170 -20.01 7.19 21.65
N GLN A 171 -19.39 6.83 20.54
CA GLN A 171 -19.03 5.45 20.23
C GLN A 171 -17.55 5.17 20.55
N ALA A 172 -17.27 4.57 21.70
CA ALA A 172 -15.90 4.28 22.17
C ALA A 172 -15.42 2.85 21.82
N THR A 173 -15.78 2.36 20.62
CA THR A 173 -15.28 1.09 20.08
C THR A 173 -14.24 1.34 19.01
N ALA A 174 -13.30 0.41 18.80
CA ALA A 174 -12.35 0.51 17.70
C ALA A 174 -13.10 0.70 16.38
N PRO A 175 -12.59 1.54 15.45
CA PRO A 175 -13.10 1.59 14.10
C PRO A 175 -13.10 0.16 13.52
N PRO A 176 -14.26 -0.37 13.10
CA PRO A 176 -14.31 -1.71 12.54
C PRO A 176 -13.52 -1.74 11.24
N THR A 177 -12.53 -2.61 11.18
CA THR A 177 -11.84 -2.95 9.93
C THR A 177 -12.34 -4.30 9.47
N ARG A 178 -12.58 -4.44 8.18
CA ARG A 178 -12.59 -5.75 7.54
C ARG A 178 -11.24 -5.95 6.89
N LEU A 179 -10.81 -7.21 6.78
CA LEU A 179 -9.82 -7.49 5.75
C LEU A 179 -10.39 -6.92 4.45
N PHE A 180 -9.50 -6.42 3.61
CA PHE A 180 -9.72 -6.54 2.19
C PHE A 180 -9.80 -8.06 1.95
N GLU A 181 -10.97 -8.63 2.26
CA GLU A 181 -11.60 -9.50 1.30
C GLU A 181 -11.47 -8.64 0.06
N SER A 182 -10.53 -9.01 -0.82
CA SER A 182 -10.88 -8.80 -2.20
C SER A 182 -12.31 -9.32 -2.23
N GLU A 183 -13.28 -8.44 -2.47
CA GLU A 183 -14.36 -8.91 -3.31
C GLU A 183 -13.58 -9.67 -4.38
N ARG A 184 -13.59 -11.01 -4.35
CA ARG A 184 -12.90 -11.90 -5.29
C ARG A 184 -12.71 -11.07 -6.55
N ALA A 185 -11.52 -10.53 -6.79
CA ALA A 185 -11.34 -9.30 -7.59
C ALA A 185 -11.75 -9.59 -9.04
N GLY A 186 -13.05 -9.55 -9.30
CA GLY A 186 -13.62 -10.51 -10.22
C GLY A 186 -13.33 -11.95 -9.78
N PHE A 187 -14.35 -12.78 -9.81
CA PHE A 187 -14.09 -14.15 -10.24
C PHE A 187 -13.44 -14.05 -11.63
N GLN A 188 -12.12 -14.20 -11.72
CA GLN A 188 -11.45 -14.22 -13.01
C GLN A 188 -11.37 -15.67 -13.45
N SER A 189 -12.45 -16.15 -14.05
CA SER A 189 -12.39 -17.33 -14.93
C SER A 189 -11.56 -17.04 -16.20
N PHE A 190 -10.89 -15.88 -16.27
CA PHE A 190 -10.06 -15.43 -17.36
C PHE A 190 -8.87 -14.62 -16.83
N LEU A 191 -7.64 -15.02 -17.17
CA LEU A 191 -6.41 -14.26 -16.90
C LEU A 191 -5.58 -14.10 -18.19
N ASP A 192 -4.99 -12.93 -18.44
CA ASP A 192 -4.11 -12.71 -19.61
C ASP A 192 -2.69 -12.40 -19.16
N LEU A 193 -1.81 -13.41 -19.27
CA LEU A 193 -0.43 -13.32 -18.82
C LEU A 193 0.41 -12.32 -19.62
N ARG A 194 -0.05 -11.82 -20.77
CA ARG A 194 0.66 -10.74 -21.48
C ARG A 194 0.55 -9.42 -20.73
N ILE A 195 -0.61 -9.17 -20.11
CA ILE A 195 -0.85 -7.99 -19.28
C ILE A 195 -0.02 -8.10 -18.00
N GLU A 196 -0.03 -9.29 -17.38
CA GLU A 196 0.73 -9.55 -16.16
C GLU A 196 2.25 -9.48 -16.41
N GLN A 197 2.74 -10.01 -17.53
CA GLN A 197 4.15 -9.91 -17.92
C GLN A 197 4.61 -8.45 -18.05
N GLU A 198 3.81 -7.59 -18.65
CA GLU A 198 4.11 -6.15 -18.76
C GLU A 198 4.11 -5.46 -17.38
N ARG A 199 3.22 -5.88 -16.47
CA ARG A 199 3.21 -5.37 -15.08
C ARG A 199 4.49 -5.78 -14.34
N VAL A 200 4.90 -7.04 -14.45
CA VAL A 200 6.15 -7.54 -13.85
C VAL A 200 7.38 -6.87 -14.47
N ARG A 201 7.38 -6.64 -15.79
CA ARG A 201 8.43 -5.90 -16.49
C ARG A 201 8.69 -4.53 -15.86
N ARG A 202 7.64 -3.72 -15.71
CA ARG A 202 7.73 -2.37 -15.11
C ARG A 202 8.24 -2.42 -13.67
N PHE A 203 7.82 -3.42 -12.91
CA PHE A 203 8.33 -3.64 -11.56
C PHE A 203 9.84 -3.91 -11.59
N ILE A 204 10.32 -4.83 -12.44
CA ILE A 204 11.75 -5.14 -12.57
C ILE A 204 12.55 -3.90 -12.97
N GLU A 205 12.11 -3.18 -14.02
CA GLU A 205 12.77 -1.97 -14.49
C GLU A 205 12.87 -0.90 -13.38
N GLY A 206 11.80 -0.69 -12.62
CA GLY A 206 11.80 0.23 -11.48
C GLY A 206 12.77 -0.19 -10.38
N GLN A 207 12.86 -1.50 -10.09
CA GLN A 207 13.80 -2.04 -9.10
C GLN A 207 15.26 -1.90 -9.55
N ILE A 208 15.53 -2.06 -10.85
CA ILE A 208 16.86 -1.85 -11.46
C ILE A 208 17.25 -0.37 -11.38
N GLN A 209 16.37 0.53 -11.80
CA GLN A 209 16.62 1.97 -11.77
C GLN A 209 16.88 2.48 -10.34
N ALA A 210 16.19 1.91 -9.35
CA ALA A 210 16.40 2.26 -7.94
C ALA A 210 17.67 1.65 -7.34
N TYR A 211 18.28 0.63 -7.96
CA TYR A 211 19.39 -0.14 -7.40
C TYR A 211 20.60 0.71 -6.97
N PRO A 212 21.10 1.69 -7.76
CA PRO A 212 22.27 2.47 -7.39
C PRO A 212 22.11 3.30 -6.11
N ASN A 213 20.86 3.62 -5.73
CA ASN A 213 20.54 4.50 -4.61
C ASN A 213 19.95 3.74 -3.40
N ARG A 214 19.94 2.41 -3.41
CA ARG A 214 19.39 1.59 -2.33
C ARG A 214 20.42 0.62 -1.78
N LYS A 215 20.23 0.24 -0.51
CA LYS A 215 20.98 -0.87 0.08
C LYS A 215 20.44 -2.18 -0.50
N ASN A 216 21.31 -3.06 -1.00
CA ASN A 216 20.90 -4.42 -1.34
C ASN A 216 20.37 -5.11 -0.07
N ILE A 217 19.17 -5.67 -0.18
CA ILE A 217 18.52 -6.42 0.90
C ILE A 217 18.52 -7.93 0.65
N GLY A 218 19.08 -8.38 -0.49
CA GLY A 218 19.28 -9.79 -0.79
C GLY A 218 20.50 -10.41 -0.08
N PRO A 219 20.79 -11.69 -0.34
CA PRO A 219 21.94 -12.38 0.20
C PRO A 219 23.27 -11.73 -0.21
N GLY A 220 24.29 -11.87 0.65
CA GLY A 220 25.64 -11.37 0.42
C GLY A 220 25.90 -9.97 0.99
N GLU A 221 27.08 -9.43 0.67
CA GLU A 221 27.54 -8.15 1.20
C GLU A 221 27.11 -6.99 0.29
N PRO A 222 26.60 -5.88 0.86
CA PRO A 222 26.30 -4.66 0.10
C PRO A 222 27.55 -4.11 -0.60
N GLY A 223 27.46 -3.86 -1.91
CA GLY A 223 28.54 -3.30 -2.71
C GLY A 223 29.37 -4.34 -3.49
N ASN A 224 29.21 -5.63 -3.19
CA ASN A 224 29.70 -6.68 -4.09
C ASN A 224 28.88 -6.69 -5.39
N PRO A 225 29.50 -7.07 -6.53
CA PRO A 225 28.76 -7.31 -7.76
C PRO A 225 27.69 -8.38 -7.59
N ILE A 226 26.59 -8.26 -8.34
CA ILE A 226 25.47 -9.19 -8.35
C ILE A 226 25.90 -10.45 -9.11
N SER A 227 25.86 -11.58 -8.43
CA SER A 227 26.19 -12.91 -8.96
C SER A 227 24.95 -13.68 -9.42
N GLN A 228 23.78 -13.39 -8.85
CA GLN A 228 22.51 -13.99 -9.28
C GLN A 228 21.35 -13.00 -9.14
N ILE A 229 20.43 -13.06 -10.11
CA ILE A 229 19.15 -12.35 -10.09
C ILE A 229 18.04 -13.39 -10.07
N THR A 230 17.23 -13.40 -9.01
CA THR A 230 16.10 -14.31 -8.86
C THR A 230 14.78 -13.56 -8.93
N LEU A 231 13.90 -13.99 -9.83
CA LEU A 231 12.48 -13.73 -9.78
C LEU A 231 11.78 -14.84 -9.00
N GLY A 232 11.55 -14.60 -7.72
CA GLY A 232 10.74 -15.46 -6.89
C GLY A 232 9.27 -15.20 -7.14
N PHE A 233 8.40 -16.20 -7.06
CA PHE A 233 6.96 -15.97 -7.07
C PHE A 233 6.17 -16.94 -6.21
N TYR A 234 4.97 -16.52 -5.83
CA TYR A 234 3.98 -17.36 -5.16
C TYR A 234 2.57 -16.97 -5.62
N ALA A 235 1.97 -17.77 -6.50
CA ALA A 235 0.67 -17.44 -7.09
C ALA A 235 -0.51 -17.77 -6.17
N ALA A 236 -0.38 -18.80 -5.33
CA ALA A 236 -1.50 -19.41 -4.61
C ALA A 236 -2.04 -18.62 -3.40
N GLN A 237 -1.27 -17.67 -2.86
CA GLN A 237 -1.69 -16.88 -1.70
C GLN A 237 -1.13 -15.46 -1.81
N GLY A 238 -1.99 -14.47 -2.00
CA GLY A 238 -1.60 -13.06 -2.16
C GLY A 238 -1.09 -12.68 -3.55
N GLY A 239 -0.64 -13.67 -4.35
CA GLY A 239 -0.17 -13.48 -5.73
C GLY A 239 1.05 -12.58 -5.76
N ASN A 240 2.23 -13.09 -5.46
CA ASN A 240 3.40 -12.26 -5.20
C ASN A 240 4.53 -12.59 -6.19
N VAL A 241 5.26 -11.55 -6.59
CA VAL A 241 6.51 -11.65 -7.34
C VAL A 241 7.58 -10.86 -6.61
N TRP A 242 8.75 -11.47 -6.38
CA TRP A 242 9.88 -10.84 -5.72
C TRP A 242 11.07 -10.76 -6.67
N LEU A 243 11.81 -9.66 -6.60
CA LEU A 243 13.10 -9.53 -7.28
C LEU A 243 14.22 -9.51 -6.23
N VAL A 244 15.08 -10.52 -6.27
CA VAL A 244 16.20 -10.66 -5.33
C VAL A 244 17.52 -10.54 -6.09
N PHE A 245 18.41 -9.70 -5.56
CA PHE A 245 19.77 -9.53 -6.03
C PHE A 245 20.73 -10.20 -5.05
N ASP A 246 21.33 -11.31 -5.46
CA ASP A 246 22.34 -12.02 -4.67
C ASP A 246 23.74 -11.50 -5.01
N THR A 247 24.53 -11.19 -3.99
CA THR A 247 25.92 -10.71 -4.13
C THR A 247 26.94 -11.63 -3.45
N ARG A 248 26.54 -12.87 -3.09
CA ARG A 248 27.44 -13.94 -2.66
C ARG A 248 28.29 -14.39 -3.85
N VAL A 249 29.61 -14.46 -3.67
CA VAL A 249 30.55 -14.76 -4.77
C VAL A 249 30.28 -16.12 -5.42
N ASP A 250 29.74 -17.05 -4.64
CA ASP A 250 29.41 -18.44 -4.95
C ASP A 250 27.89 -18.70 -4.88
N SER A 251 27.07 -17.70 -5.21
CA SER A 251 25.60 -17.83 -5.21
C SER A 251 25.13 -19.02 -6.06
N GLU A 252 24.19 -19.78 -5.52
CA GLU A 252 23.49 -20.86 -6.21
C GLU A 252 21.96 -20.69 -6.03
N PRO A 253 21.14 -21.31 -6.91
CA PRO A 253 19.70 -21.43 -6.69
C PRO A 253 19.43 -22.45 -5.56
N ASP A 254 19.74 -22.04 -4.33
CA ASP A 254 19.67 -22.83 -3.09
C ASP A 254 18.38 -22.55 -2.28
N GLY A 255 17.52 -21.67 -2.80
CA GLY A 255 16.31 -21.21 -2.12
C GLY A 255 16.56 -20.20 -0.99
N GLU A 256 17.80 -19.80 -0.70
CA GLU A 256 18.08 -18.83 0.39
C GLU A 256 17.46 -17.46 0.13
N TRP A 257 17.19 -17.12 -1.14
CA TRP A 257 16.48 -15.90 -1.53
C TRP A 257 15.15 -15.72 -0.77
N THR A 258 14.49 -16.81 -0.37
CA THR A 258 13.25 -16.81 0.41
C THR A 258 13.38 -16.21 1.81
N LEU A 259 14.60 -16.11 2.36
CA LEU A 259 14.85 -15.46 3.66
C LEU A 259 14.89 -13.92 3.54
N TYR A 260 14.94 -13.41 2.31
CA TYR A 260 15.15 -12.00 1.98
C TYR A 260 13.93 -11.34 1.33
N LEU A 261 12.74 -11.96 1.42
CA LEU A 261 11.48 -11.37 0.96
C LEU A 261 11.07 -10.20 1.87
N ARG A 262 10.83 -9.03 1.28
CA ARG A 262 10.40 -7.81 1.98
C ARG A 262 9.44 -7.03 1.09
N ASP A 263 8.60 -6.20 1.69
CA ASP A 263 7.68 -5.33 0.95
C ASP A 263 8.39 -4.44 -0.09
N SER A 264 9.65 -4.07 0.15
CA SER A 264 10.41 -3.20 -0.75
C SER A 264 10.91 -3.86 -2.03
N ASN A 265 10.92 -5.20 -2.10
CA ASN A 265 11.31 -5.96 -3.29
C ASN A 265 10.20 -6.91 -3.76
N GLU A 266 8.96 -6.53 -3.47
CA GLU A 266 7.76 -7.30 -3.78
C GLU A 266 6.84 -6.53 -4.72
N LEU A 267 6.24 -7.26 -5.64
CA LEU A 267 5.07 -6.86 -6.41
C LEU A 267 3.90 -7.77 -5.99
N CYS A 268 2.85 -7.15 -5.48
CA CYS A 268 1.58 -7.83 -5.24
C CYS A 268 0.72 -7.80 -6.52
N VAL A 269 0.20 -8.97 -6.87
CA VAL A 269 -0.58 -9.32 -8.06
C VAL A 269 -1.78 -10.18 -7.62
N PRO A 270 -2.74 -9.58 -6.89
CA PRO A 270 -3.85 -10.32 -6.28
C PRO A 270 -4.74 -11.05 -7.31
N GLU A 271 -4.67 -10.66 -8.58
CA GLU A 271 -5.31 -11.35 -9.69
C GLU A 271 -4.82 -12.81 -9.85
N TRP A 272 -3.56 -13.10 -9.50
CA TRP A 272 -3.00 -14.46 -9.57
C TRP A 272 -3.61 -15.37 -8.51
N ASP A 273 -3.74 -14.89 -7.27
CA ASP A 273 -4.40 -15.62 -6.18
C ASP A 273 -5.87 -15.89 -6.51
N GLY A 274 -6.57 -14.87 -7.01
CA GLY A 274 -7.95 -15.00 -7.46
C GLY A 274 -8.11 -16.06 -8.55
N PHE A 275 -7.25 -16.06 -9.56
CA PHE A 275 -7.24 -17.06 -10.63
C PHE A 275 -6.86 -18.47 -10.12
N TYR A 276 -5.83 -18.56 -9.27
CA TYR A 276 -5.35 -19.82 -8.72
C TYR A 276 -6.44 -20.51 -7.89
N SER A 277 -7.10 -19.75 -7.01
CA SER A 277 -8.24 -20.24 -6.22
C SER A 277 -9.41 -20.67 -7.13
N ALA A 278 -9.76 -19.86 -8.13
CA ALA A 278 -10.83 -20.18 -9.07
C ALA A 278 -10.56 -21.48 -9.86
N ALA A 279 -9.31 -21.72 -10.27
CA ALA A 279 -8.94 -22.93 -10.98
C ALA A 279 -9.26 -24.23 -10.21
N PHE A 280 -9.20 -24.21 -8.87
CA PHE A 280 -9.52 -25.37 -8.01
C PHE A 280 -10.96 -25.41 -7.50
N GLU A 281 -11.68 -24.28 -7.52
CA GLU A 281 -13.05 -24.19 -7.02
C GLU A 281 -14.11 -24.31 -8.13
N ASP A 282 -13.76 -24.02 -9.38
CA ASP A 282 -14.71 -23.91 -10.50
C ASP A 282 -14.73 -25.07 -11.49
N GLU A 283 -15.82 -25.14 -12.26
CA GLU A 283 -15.93 -26.08 -13.38
C GLU A 283 -14.88 -25.80 -14.48
N SER A 284 -14.56 -24.53 -14.75
CA SER A 284 -13.49 -24.14 -15.69
C SER A 284 -13.05 -22.68 -15.57
N VAL A 285 -11.74 -22.44 -15.73
CA VAL A 285 -11.12 -21.13 -15.93
C VAL A 285 -10.28 -21.10 -17.21
N THR A 286 -9.93 -19.92 -17.71
CA THR A 286 -9.19 -19.71 -18.96
C THR A 286 -8.00 -18.79 -18.72
N ILE A 287 -6.85 -19.13 -19.29
CA ILE A 287 -5.65 -18.28 -19.24
C ILE A 287 -5.11 -18.09 -20.65
N ILE A 288 -4.86 -16.84 -21.02
CA ILE A 288 -4.05 -16.51 -22.19
C ILE A 288 -2.60 -16.47 -21.72
N THR A 289 -1.78 -17.38 -22.23
CA THR A 289 -0.35 -17.41 -21.93
C THR A 289 0.37 -16.20 -22.53
N HIS A 290 1.59 -15.91 -22.07
CA HIS A 290 2.37 -14.76 -22.52
C HIS A 290 2.73 -14.82 -24.02
N ASP A 291 2.75 -16.02 -24.62
CA ASP A 291 2.89 -16.24 -26.06
C ASP A 291 1.56 -16.07 -26.85
N GLY A 292 0.46 -15.78 -26.15
CA GLY A 292 -0.87 -15.54 -26.71
C GLY A 292 -1.73 -16.78 -26.93
N ARG A 293 -1.29 -17.97 -26.51
CA ARG A 293 -2.11 -19.20 -26.57
C ARG A 293 -3.19 -19.18 -25.48
N GLU A 294 -4.38 -19.63 -25.83
CA GLU A 294 -5.47 -19.83 -24.87
C GLU A 294 -5.41 -21.24 -24.27
N VAL A 295 -5.49 -21.32 -22.94
CA VAL A 295 -5.51 -22.57 -22.18
C VAL A 295 -6.75 -22.57 -21.29
N VAL A 296 -7.64 -23.54 -21.50
CA VAL A 296 -8.80 -23.75 -20.65
C VAL A 296 -8.44 -24.81 -19.61
N ILE A 297 -8.55 -24.46 -18.34
CA ILE A 297 -8.28 -25.30 -17.18
C ILE A 297 -9.62 -25.72 -16.59
N THR A 298 -9.86 -27.02 -16.55
CA THR A 298 -11.05 -27.66 -15.96
C THR A 298 -10.65 -28.51 -14.76
N GLU A 299 -11.63 -29.00 -14.00
CA GLU A 299 -11.44 -29.95 -12.89
C GLU A 299 -10.57 -31.17 -13.28
N GLU A 300 -10.63 -31.63 -14.53
CA GLU A 300 -9.85 -32.78 -15.02
C GLU A 300 -8.37 -32.45 -15.31
N THR A 301 -8.06 -31.17 -15.49
CA THR A 301 -6.74 -30.70 -15.95
C THR A 301 -6.01 -29.84 -14.93
N VAL A 302 -6.72 -29.29 -13.94
CA VAL A 302 -6.13 -28.43 -12.92
C VAL A 302 -5.12 -29.21 -12.08
N SER A 303 -3.93 -28.64 -11.92
CA SER A 303 -2.92 -29.09 -10.98
C SER A 303 -2.05 -27.91 -10.54
N GLU A 304 -1.42 -28.02 -9.37
CA GLU A 304 -0.47 -27.02 -8.90
C GLU A 304 0.71 -26.88 -9.89
N ASP A 305 1.21 -28.01 -10.42
CA ASP A 305 2.29 -28.01 -11.41
C ASP A 305 1.92 -27.21 -12.66
N LEU A 306 0.73 -27.42 -13.23
CA LEU A 306 0.27 -26.72 -14.44
C LEU A 306 0.17 -25.20 -14.18
N LEU A 307 -0.46 -24.81 -13.08
CA LEU A 307 -0.63 -23.39 -12.75
C LEU A 307 0.72 -22.71 -12.54
N ASN A 308 1.60 -23.32 -11.74
CA ASN A 308 2.92 -22.76 -11.48
C ASN A 308 3.81 -22.76 -12.71
N GLU A 309 3.68 -23.73 -13.62
CA GLU A 309 4.37 -23.73 -14.92
C GLU A 309 3.94 -22.55 -15.80
N LEU A 310 2.63 -22.25 -15.86
CA LEU A 310 2.11 -21.12 -16.65
C LEU A 310 2.66 -19.77 -16.17
N PHE A 311 2.69 -19.54 -14.85
CA PHE A 311 3.30 -18.33 -14.28
C PHE A 311 4.82 -18.34 -14.40
N GLY A 312 5.46 -19.45 -14.08
CA GLY A 312 6.91 -19.61 -14.11
C GLY A 312 7.51 -19.39 -15.49
N GLU A 313 6.95 -19.98 -16.54
CA GLU A 313 7.41 -19.82 -17.92
C GLU A 313 7.30 -18.37 -18.41
N MET A 314 6.23 -17.67 -18.02
CA MET A 314 6.05 -16.26 -18.35
C MET A 314 7.14 -15.37 -17.70
N LEU A 315 7.53 -15.67 -16.46
CA LEU A 315 8.62 -14.99 -15.76
C LEU A 315 9.99 -15.34 -16.34
N ALA A 316 10.24 -16.61 -16.65
CA ALA A 316 11.47 -17.07 -17.27
C ALA A 316 11.68 -16.42 -18.64
N ASP A 317 10.65 -16.39 -19.49
CA ASP A 317 10.70 -15.71 -20.78
C ASP A 317 10.90 -14.20 -20.64
N LEU A 318 10.27 -13.57 -19.66
CA LEU A 318 10.50 -12.15 -19.38
C LEU A 318 11.96 -11.87 -19.00
N LEU A 319 12.58 -12.69 -18.15
CA LEU A 319 14.01 -12.55 -17.82
C LEU A 319 14.89 -12.67 -19.06
N ARG A 320 14.62 -13.65 -19.93
CA ARG A 320 15.35 -13.81 -21.20
C ARG A 320 15.20 -12.58 -22.10
N GLN A 321 13.98 -12.04 -22.23
CA GLN A 321 13.71 -10.83 -23.03
C GLN A 321 14.46 -9.62 -22.48
N LEU A 322 14.31 -9.31 -21.20
CA LEU A 322 14.98 -8.17 -20.54
C LEU A 322 16.50 -8.26 -20.65
N ARG A 323 17.04 -9.48 -20.57
CA ARG A 323 18.45 -9.74 -20.78
C ARG A 323 18.87 -9.47 -22.22
N ALA A 324 18.12 -9.96 -23.21
CA ALA A 324 18.42 -9.73 -24.62
C ALA A 324 18.34 -8.24 -25.01
N GLU A 325 17.45 -7.50 -24.37
CA GLU A 325 17.29 -6.05 -24.52
C GLU A 325 18.38 -5.24 -23.79
N GLY A 326 19.18 -5.87 -22.93
CA GLY A 326 20.27 -5.23 -22.19
C GLY A 326 19.82 -4.44 -20.96
N VAL A 327 18.60 -4.66 -20.46
CA VAL A 327 18.02 -3.92 -19.31
C VAL A 327 18.90 -4.06 -18.06
N PHE A 328 19.49 -5.23 -17.84
CA PHE A 328 20.37 -5.48 -16.69
C PHE A 328 21.79 -4.89 -16.82
N SER A 329 22.13 -4.24 -17.94
CA SER A 329 23.48 -3.70 -18.18
C SER A 329 23.86 -2.55 -17.25
N GLU A 330 22.87 -1.88 -16.64
CA GLU A 330 23.07 -0.83 -15.64
C GLU A 330 23.47 -1.36 -14.26
N LEU A 331 23.28 -2.65 -14.03
CA LEU A 331 23.60 -3.28 -12.75
C LEU A 331 25.09 -3.67 -12.65
N PRO A 332 25.69 -3.62 -11.45
CA PRO A 332 27.04 -4.11 -11.24
C PRO A 332 27.07 -5.64 -11.24
N LEU A 333 27.00 -6.29 -12.41
CA LEU A 333 26.99 -7.75 -12.51
C LEU A 333 28.40 -8.35 -12.40
N GLN A 334 28.51 -9.47 -11.69
CA GLN A 334 29.70 -10.34 -11.71
C GLN A 334 29.81 -11.01 -13.09
N PRO A 335 31.03 -11.26 -13.62
CA PRO A 335 31.19 -12.09 -14.80
C PRO A 335 30.56 -13.48 -14.60
N GLY A 336 29.65 -13.85 -15.51
CA GLY A 336 28.93 -15.12 -15.43
C GLY A 336 27.72 -15.11 -14.50
N ALA A 337 27.23 -13.93 -14.09
CA ALA A 337 26.03 -13.81 -13.28
C ALA A 337 24.86 -14.61 -13.86
N THR A 338 24.10 -15.28 -13.00
CA THR A 338 22.99 -16.16 -13.37
C THR A 338 21.64 -15.48 -13.17
N PHE A 339 20.63 -16.01 -13.85
CA PHE A 339 19.25 -15.57 -13.76
C PHE A 339 18.39 -16.77 -13.42
N ASP A 340 17.41 -16.57 -12.55
CA ASP A 340 16.55 -17.63 -12.05
C ASP A 340 15.11 -17.14 -11.91
N ALA A 341 14.15 -17.99 -12.25
CA ALA A 341 12.74 -17.82 -11.94
C ALA A 341 12.29 -19.04 -11.12
N SER A 342 11.89 -18.83 -9.87
CA SER A 342 11.59 -19.92 -8.94
C SER A 342 10.30 -19.66 -8.17
N GLU A 343 9.50 -20.70 -8.04
CA GLU A 343 8.32 -20.70 -7.19
C GLU A 343 8.73 -20.95 -5.72
N LEU A 344 8.08 -20.26 -4.79
CA LEU A 344 8.43 -20.24 -3.37
C LEU A 344 8.45 -21.62 -2.70
N CYS A 345 7.52 -22.51 -3.08
CA CYS A 345 7.39 -23.86 -2.57
C CYS A 345 8.10 -24.93 -3.42
N GLY A 346 8.76 -24.55 -4.51
CA GLY A 346 9.53 -25.43 -5.39
C GLY A 346 8.72 -26.15 -6.47
N PHE A 347 7.50 -25.71 -6.78
CA PHE A 347 6.69 -26.29 -7.87
C PHE A 347 7.22 -25.92 -9.27
N TYR A 348 7.98 -24.84 -9.38
CA TYR A 348 8.62 -24.43 -10.62
C TYR A 348 10.01 -23.88 -10.35
N CYS A 349 10.96 -24.21 -11.23
CA CYS A 349 12.28 -23.59 -11.26
C CYS A 349 12.81 -23.50 -12.70
N TRP A 350 13.37 -22.34 -13.04
CA TRP A 350 14.10 -22.12 -14.27
C TRP A 350 15.40 -21.35 -13.99
N PRO A 351 16.56 -21.82 -14.50
CA PRO A 351 16.76 -23.06 -15.23
C PRO A 351 16.55 -24.28 -14.32
N GLY A 352 15.82 -25.28 -14.80
CA GLY A 352 15.56 -26.51 -14.04
C GLY A 352 16.86 -27.22 -13.64
N SER A 353 16.81 -28.08 -12.61
CA SER A 353 17.98 -28.75 -12.00
C SER A 353 18.89 -29.47 -13.00
N ASP A 354 18.34 -29.90 -14.14
CA ASP A 354 19.01 -30.73 -15.15
C ASP A 354 19.42 -29.95 -16.41
N LEU A 355 19.12 -28.65 -16.49
CA LEU A 355 19.43 -27.83 -17.65
C LEU A 355 20.72 -27.02 -17.46
N PRO A 356 21.52 -26.81 -18.53
CA PRO A 356 22.66 -25.92 -18.47
C PRO A 356 22.22 -24.52 -18.04
N ARG A 357 22.79 -24.02 -16.95
CA ARG A 357 22.50 -22.67 -16.43
C ARG A 357 22.81 -21.63 -17.52
N GLU A 358 21.89 -20.72 -17.78
CA GLU A 358 22.13 -19.60 -18.68
C GLU A 358 23.10 -18.60 -18.01
N THR A 359 24.33 -18.54 -18.52
CA THR A 359 25.37 -17.65 -17.98
C THR A 359 25.30 -16.27 -18.61
N GLY A 360 25.29 -15.21 -17.79
CA GLY A 360 25.33 -13.81 -18.19
C GLY A 360 26.68 -13.40 -18.78
N LEU A 361 26.91 -13.68 -20.06
CA LEU A 361 27.94 -12.96 -20.82
C LEU A 361 27.39 -11.61 -21.25
N VAL A 362 27.63 -10.58 -20.45
CA VAL A 362 27.54 -9.19 -20.91
C VAL A 362 28.81 -8.90 -21.69
N SER A 363 28.71 -8.81 -23.02
CA SER A 363 29.80 -8.26 -23.82
C SER A 363 29.95 -6.78 -23.46
N ARG A 364 31.16 -6.39 -23.06
CA ARG A 364 31.53 -4.97 -22.88
C ARG A 364 31.67 -4.27 -24.22
#